data_AF-A0A5R8ZY27-F1
#
_entry.id   AF-A0A5R8ZY27-F1
#
_cell.length_a   1.000
_cell.length_b   1.000
_cell.length_c   1.000
_cell.angle_alpha   90.00
_cell.angle_beta   90.00
_cell.angle_gamma   90.00
#
_symmetry.space_group_name_H-M   'P 1'
#
loop_
_entity.id
_entity.type
_entity.pdbx_description
1 polymer ?
#
loop_
_entity_poly.entity_id
_entity_poly.type
_entity_poly.pdbx_seq_one_letter_code
_entity_poly.pdbx_strand_id
1 'polypeptide(L)'
;MKKDWVVWGGCALLFFTGVVWGMASAPKEFFHVDSVHDAFDMAASIATVLGVIGAIVQLNSWRKQQAANNDHNLAVRIASELNGQENKIKRAWGTAAIAHHAIAANIRAGDESFKSGARAGLVKYVDTQAEDFVKASAEFKSVAFECDVYWGGSYISPVTELIELSDLCISYFQCFRSYVAAGGAAELASIDGGSLDKAWGAMEAKGLVRFSEVGVYVSTRVEEFVSILRRDFITSSK
;
A
#
# COMPACT_ATOMS: atom_id res chain seq x y z
N MET A 1 -1.99 -24.92 -0.58
CA MET A 1 -1.24 -26.14 -0.23
C MET A 1 -2.09 -27.41 -0.03
N LYS A 2 -3.40 -27.34 0.26
CA LYS A 2 -4.21 -28.56 0.50
C LYS A 2 -4.47 -29.42 -0.75
N LYS A 3 -4.38 -28.85 -1.95
CA LYS A 3 -4.80 -29.52 -3.21
C LYS A 3 -3.85 -30.63 -3.67
N ASP A 4 -2.58 -30.58 -3.28
CA ASP A 4 -1.55 -31.53 -3.74
C ASP A 4 -1.14 -32.54 -2.65
N TRP A 5 -1.82 -32.54 -1.50
CA TRP A 5 -1.46 -33.38 -0.36
C TRP A 5 -1.56 -34.88 -0.69
N VAL A 6 -2.55 -35.26 -1.51
CA VAL A 6 -2.74 -36.64 -1.96
C VAL A 6 -1.60 -37.10 -2.88
N VAL A 7 -1.10 -36.21 -3.75
CA VAL A 7 0.01 -36.51 -4.67
C VAL A 7 1.30 -36.68 -3.87
N TRP A 8 1.58 -35.77 -2.94
CA TRP A 8 2.74 -35.89 -2.05
C TRP A 8 2.67 -37.13 -1.15
N GLY A 9 1.48 -37.44 -0.62
CA GLY A 9 1.25 -38.66 0.16
C GLY A 9 1.48 -39.93 -0.65
N GLY A 10 1.02 -39.96 -1.91
CA GLY A 10 1.24 -41.08 -2.83
C GLY A 10 2.72 -41.29 -3.17
N CYS A 11 3.46 -40.22 -3.44
CA CYS A 11 4.91 -40.30 -3.67
C CYS A 11 5.67 -40.76 -2.42
N ALA A 12 5.30 -40.27 -1.24
CA ALA A 12 5.90 -40.70 0.02
C ALA A 12 5.60 -42.20 0.31
N LEU A 13 4.37 -42.64 0.09
CA LEU A 13 3.97 -44.06 0.23
C LEU A 13 4.73 -44.97 -0.73
N LEU A 14 4.89 -44.56 -2.00
CA LEU A 14 5.70 -45.27 -3.00
C LEU A 14 7.17 -45.38 -2.57
N PHE A 15 7.72 -44.30 -2.01
CA PHE A 15 9.09 -44.29 -1.48
C PHE A 15 9.24 -45.27 -0.30
N PHE A 16 8.32 -45.24 0.67
CA PHE A 16 8.34 -46.14 1.82
C PHE A 16 8.07 -47.60 1.43
N THR A 17 7.22 -47.88 0.43
CA THR A 17 7.07 -49.24 -0.09
C THR A 17 8.37 -49.74 -0.72
N GLY A 18 9.09 -48.89 -1.46
CA GLY A 18 10.44 -49.21 -1.94
C GLY A 18 11.43 -49.52 -0.81
N VAL A 19 11.43 -48.72 0.27
CA VAL A 19 12.30 -48.92 1.44
C VAL A 19 11.96 -50.22 2.19
N VAL A 20 10.68 -50.47 2.46
CA VAL A 20 10.21 -51.66 3.17
C VAL A 20 10.52 -52.91 2.35
N TRP A 21 10.34 -52.85 1.03
CA TRP A 21 10.63 -53.99 0.15
C TRP A 21 12.13 -54.23 0.02
N GLY A 22 12.95 -53.17 0.01
CA GLY A 22 14.41 -53.26 0.06
C GLY A 22 14.96 -53.80 1.39
N MET A 23 14.24 -53.63 2.51
CA MET A 23 14.60 -54.23 3.81
C MET A 23 14.10 -55.68 3.96
N ALA A 24 13.14 -56.12 3.14
CA ALA A 24 12.58 -57.46 3.21
C ALA A 24 13.56 -58.48 2.60
N SER A 25 14.42 -59.03 3.46
CA SER A 25 15.38 -60.11 3.17
C SER A 25 16.68 -59.69 2.48
N ALA A 26 17.41 -58.74 3.08
CA ALA A 26 18.83 -58.60 2.80
C ALA A 26 19.62 -59.75 3.48
N PRO A 27 20.23 -60.69 2.73
CA PRO A 27 21.16 -61.65 3.32
C PRO A 27 22.31 -60.92 4.02
N LYS A 28 22.95 -61.56 5.02
CA LYS A 28 24.00 -60.95 5.87
C LYS A 28 25.26 -60.45 5.11
N GLU A 29 25.30 -60.64 3.80
CA GLU A 29 26.37 -60.21 2.88
C GLU A 29 25.95 -59.04 1.97
N PHE A 30 24.85 -58.32 2.24
CA PHE A 30 24.35 -57.24 1.38
C PHE A 30 25.33 -56.06 1.14
N PHE A 31 26.38 -55.92 1.96
CA PHE A 31 27.48 -54.97 1.73
C PHE A 31 28.73 -55.61 1.11
N HIS A 32 28.66 -56.88 0.72
CA HIS A 32 29.69 -57.55 -0.08
C HIS A 32 29.53 -57.12 -1.53
N VAL A 33 30.40 -56.22 -1.97
CA VAL A 33 30.40 -55.70 -3.34
C VAL A 33 31.13 -56.72 -4.21
N ASP A 34 30.39 -57.64 -4.83
CA ASP A 34 30.95 -58.63 -5.78
C ASP A 34 31.47 -57.98 -7.07
N SER A 35 31.01 -56.76 -7.39
CA SER A 35 31.30 -56.04 -8.62
C SER A 35 31.30 -54.52 -8.40
N VAL A 36 32.26 -53.83 -9.03
CA VAL A 36 32.33 -52.35 -9.05
C VAL A 36 31.03 -51.70 -9.53
N HIS A 37 30.26 -52.40 -10.37
CA HIS A 37 28.96 -51.95 -10.88
C HIS A 37 27.93 -51.77 -9.76
N ASP A 38 27.84 -52.70 -8.81
CA ASP A 38 26.84 -52.62 -7.71
C ASP A 38 27.16 -51.48 -6.73
N ALA A 39 28.45 -51.17 -6.54
CA ALA A 39 28.85 -49.98 -5.79
C ALA A 39 28.43 -48.68 -6.49
N PHE A 40 28.48 -48.63 -7.83
CA PHE A 40 28.02 -47.47 -8.59
C PHE A 40 26.49 -47.32 -8.56
N ASP A 41 25.73 -48.41 -8.59
CA ASP A 41 24.27 -48.36 -8.46
C ASP A 41 23.83 -47.89 -7.07
N MET A 42 24.49 -48.36 -6.00
CA MET A 42 24.26 -47.85 -4.65
C MET A 42 24.63 -46.35 -4.55
N ALA A 43 25.78 -45.95 -5.10
CA ALA A 43 26.21 -44.55 -5.11
C ALA A 43 25.24 -43.65 -5.91
N ALA A 44 24.72 -44.14 -7.04
CA ALA A 44 23.74 -43.42 -7.85
C ALA A 44 22.43 -43.20 -7.08
N SER A 45 21.94 -44.22 -6.36
CA SER A 45 20.74 -44.08 -5.53
C SER A 45 20.92 -43.02 -4.42
N ILE A 46 22.07 -43.02 -3.73
CA ILE A 46 22.39 -42.00 -2.72
C ILE A 46 22.46 -40.60 -3.36
N ALA A 47 23.07 -40.48 -4.54
CA ALA A 47 23.16 -39.22 -5.27
C ALA A 47 21.76 -38.67 -5.63
N THR A 48 20.81 -39.52 -6.02
CA THR A 48 19.44 -39.08 -6.32
C THR A 48 18.71 -38.56 -5.08
N VAL A 49 18.87 -39.22 -3.92
CA VAL A 49 18.28 -38.77 -2.65
C VAL A 49 18.85 -37.41 -2.25
N LEU A 50 20.17 -37.24 -2.33
CA LEU A 50 20.83 -35.95 -2.08
C LEU A 50 20.35 -34.87 -3.06
N GLY A 51 20.15 -35.23 -4.34
CA GLY A 51 19.59 -34.34 -5.36
C GLY A 51 18.19 -33.85 -5.00
N VAL A 52 17.31 -34.74 -4.53
CA VAL A 52 15.94 -34.37 -4.09
C VAL A 52 15.98 -33.46 -2.86
N ILE A 53 16.85 -33.75 -1.87
CA ILE A 53 17.02 -32.88 -0.69
C ILE A 53 17.52 -31.49 -1.13
N GLY A 54 18.53 -31.43 -2.00
CA GLY A 54 19.03 -30.18 -2.57
C GLY A 54 17.95 -29.38 -3.29
N ALA A 55 17.12 -30.05 -4.09
CA ALA A 55 15.99 -29.41 -4.78
C ALA A 55 14.96 -28.84 -3.81
N ILE A 56 14.62 -29.53 -2.72
CA ILE A 56 13.69 -29.02 -1.69
C ILE A 56 14.26 -27.77 -1.01
N VAL A 57 15.54 -27.79 -0.64
CA VAL A 57 16.22 -26.64 -0.03
C VAL A 57 16.22 -25.45 -1.00
N GLN A 58 16.52 -25.69 -2.27
CA GLN A 58 16.54 -24.67 -3.31
C GLN A 58 15.15 -24.09 -3.60
N LEU A 59 14.10 -24.90 -3.60
CA LEU A 59 12.73 -24.41 -3.76
C LEU A 59 12.30 -23.55 -2.56
N ASN A 60 12.69 -23.93 -1.35
CA ASN A 60 12.38 -23.15 -0.16
C ASN A 60 13.14 -21.83 -0.13
N SER A 61 14.42 -21.80 -0.54
CA SER A 61 15.17 -20.55 -0.65
C SER A 61 14.61 -19.66 -1.76
N TRP A 62 14.24 -20.22 -2.90
CA TRP A 62 13.60 -19.49 -3.99
C TRP A 62 12.27 -18.85 -3.56
N ARG A 63 11.40 -19.58 -2.85
CA ARG A 63 10.14 -19.03 -2.32
C ARG A 63 10.38 -17.86 -1.36
N LYS A 64 11.37 -17.97 -0.49
CA LYS A 64 11.75 -16.88 0.43
C LYS A 64 12.29 -15.67 -0.32
N GLN A 65 13.15 -15.88 -1.33
CA GLN A 65 13.67 -14.80 -2.18
C GLN A 65 12.54 -14.13 -2.97
N GLN A 66 11.59 -14.89 -3.49
CA GLN A 66 10.45 -14.34 -4.22
C GLN A 66 9.56 -13.48 -3.33
N ALA A 67 9.28 -13.92 -2.10
CA ALA A 67 8.54 -13.13 -1.13
C ALA A 67 9.29 -11.82 -0.79
N ALA A 68 10.58 -11.91 -0.46
CA ALA A 68 11.40 -10.73 -0.15
C ALA A 68 11.49 -9.74 -1.34
N ASN A 69 11.59 -10.25 -2.57
CA ASN A 69 11.58 -9.40 -3.77
C ASN A 69 10.22 -8.70 -3.97
N ASN A 70 9.11 -9.39 -3.72
CA ASN A 70 7.78 -8.79 -3.79
C ASN A 70 7.63 -7.67 -2.74
N ASP A 71 8.06 -7.92 -1.50
CA ASP A 71 8.02 -6.93 -0.42
C ASP A 71 8.90 -5.71 -0.74
N HIS A 72 10.11 -5.94 -1.27
CA HIS A 72 11.00 -4.86 -1.68
C HIS A 72 10.39 -4.01 -2.81
N ASN A 73 9.82 -4.64 -3.83
CA ASN A 73 9.17 -3.95 -4.93
C ASN A 73 7.96 -3.12 -4.45
N LEU A 74 7.15 -3.68 -3.54
CA LEU A 74 6.03 -2.96 -2.94
C LEU A 74 6.51 -1.77 -2.10
N ALA A 75 7.58 -1.95 -1.30
CA ALA A 75 8.21 -0.89 -0.51
C ALA A 75 8.75 0.27 -1.37
N VAL A 76 9.43 -0.04 -2.47
CA VAL A 76 9.92 0.98 -3.41
C VAL A 76 8.75 1.73 -4.06
N ARG A 77 7.70 1.01 -4.47
CA ARG A 77 6.51 1.59 -5.10
C ARG A 77 5.79 2.54 -4.14
N ILE A 78 5.46 2.11 -2.92
CA ILE A 78 4.77 2.97 -1.96
C ILE A 78 5.64 4.16 -1.54
N ALA A 79 6.97 4.01 -1.42
CA ALA A 79 7.86 5.13 -1.13
C ALA A 79 7.83 6.19 -2.24
N SER A 80 7.82 5.77 -3.51
CA SER A 80 7.69 6.67 -4.65
C SER A 80 6.34 7.40 -4.65
N GLU A 81 5.25 6.67 -4.44
CA GLU A 81 3.90 7.26 -4.37
C GLU A 81 3.76 8.24 -3.21
N LEU A 82 4.31 7.89 -2.04
CA LEU A 82 4.24 8.71 -0.84
C LEU A 82 4.94 10.07 -1.03
N ASN A 83 6.12 10.08 -1.65
CA ASN A 83 6.86 11.31 -1.97
C ASN A 83 6.08 12.19 -2.97
N GLY A 84 5.39 11.57 -3.93
CA GLY A 84 4.48 12.28 -4.83
C GLY A 84 3.26 12.84 -4.08
N GLN A 85 2.69 12.04 -3.18
CA GLN A 85 1.48 12.36 -2.44
C GLN A 85 1.70 13.47 -1.42
N GLU A 86 2.87 13.55 -0.80
CA GLU A 86 3.25 14.63 0.12
C GLU A 86 2.96 16.02 -0.48
N ASN A 87 3.50 16.26 -1.67
CA ASN A 87 3.36 17.55 -2.35
C ASN A 87 1.92 17.79 -2.79
N LYS A 88 1.21 16.73 -3.18
CA LYS A 88 -0.20 16.80 -3.61
C LYS A 88 -1.12 17.14 -2.43
N ILE A 89 -0.92 16.55 -1.25
CA ILE A 89 -1.69 16.87 -0.03
C ILE A 89 -1.45 18.32 0.38
N LYS A 90 -0.18 18.76 0.46
CA LYS A 90 0.16 20.15 0.80
C LYS A 90 -0.52 21.13 -0.15
N ARG A 91 -0.47 20.86 -1.45
CA ARG A 91 -1.14 21.69 -2.47
C ARG A 91 -2.66 21.67 -2.33
N ALA A 92 -3.26 20.49 -2.13
CA ALA A 92 -4.70 20.35 -1.97
C ALA A 92 -5.20 21.16 -0.76
N TRP A 93 -4.53 21.04 0.39
CA TRP A 93 -4.86 21.84 1.56
C TRP A 93 -4.70 23.34 1.28
N GLY A 94 -3.61 23.76 0.64
CA GLY A 94 -3.41 25.18 0.27
C GLY A 94 -4.51 25.72 -0.65
N THR A 95 -4.93 24.92 -1.63
CA THR A 95 -6.07 25.25 -2.50
C THR A 95 -7.38 25.32 -1.73
N ALA A 96 -7.61 24.39 -0.78
CA ALA A 96 -8.77 24.42 0.10
C ALA A 96 -8.80 25.69 0.96
N ALA A 97 -7.65 26.11 1.51
CA ALA A 97 -7.52 27.34 2.28
C ALA A 97 -7.84 28.59 1.45
N ILE A 98 -7.33 28.65 0.21
CA ILE A 98 -7.66 29.74 -0.73
C ILE A 98 -9.16 29.74 -1.04
N ALA A 99 -9.73 28.58 -1.34
CA ALA A 99 -11.15 28.44 -1.60
C ALA A 99 -12.00 28.89 -0.39
N HIS A 100 -11.57 28.57 0.82
CA HIS A 100 -12.27 28.94 2.05
C HIS A 100 -12.19 30.45 2.34
N HIS A 101 -10.97 30.96 2.51
CA HIS A 101 -10.76 32.31 3.02
C HIS A 101 -10.88 33.39 1.94
N ALA A 102 -10.61 33.06 0.66
CA ALA A 102 -10.65 34.05 -0.42
C ALA A 102 -11.92 33.93 -1.25
N ILE A 103 -12.42 32.74 -1.56
CA ILE A 103 -13.58 32.59 -2.45
C ILE A 103 -14.87 32.54 -1.64
N ALA A 104 -15.01 31.57 -0.75
CA ALA A 104 -16.23 31.37 0.03
C ALA A 104 -16.54 32.60 0.90
N ALA A 105 -15.54 33.18 1.56
CA ALA A 105 -15.71 34.41 2.34
C ALA A 105 -16.27 35.59 1.52
N ASN A 106 -15.79 35.79 0.28
CA ASN A 106 -16.28 36.87 -0.58
C ASN A 106 -17.70 36.59 -1.10
N ILE A 107 -18.00 35.33 -1.46
CA ILE A 107 -19.36 34.93 -1.84
C ILE A 107 -20.34 35.16 -0.67
N ARG A 108 -19.95 34.84 0.57
CA ARG A 108 -20.75 35.13 1.78
C ARG A 108 -20.99 36.62 1.98
N ALA A 109 -20.01 37.46 1.65
CA ALA A 109 -20.12 38.91 1.70
C ALA A 109 -21.01 39.49 0.58
N GLY A 110 -21.55 38.66 -0.32
CA GLY A 110 -22.42 39.08 -1.42
C GLY A 110 -21.68 39.53 -2.68
N ASP A 111 -20.37 39.25 -2.80
CA ASP A 111 -19.61 39.57 -4.02
C ASP A 111 -19.98 38.59 -5.15
N GLU A 112 -20.81 39.04 -6.08
CA GLU A 112 -21.25 38.23 -7.23
C GLU A 112 -20.19 38.10 -8.34
N SER A 113 -19.03 38.75 -8.23
CA SER A 113 -17.97 38.67 -9.26
C SER A 113 -17.42 37.26 -9.48
N PHE A 114 -17.65 36.35 -8.53
CA PHE A 114 -17.33 34.92 -8.60
C PHE A 114 -18.38 34.08 -9.34
N LYS A 115 -19.58 34.62 -9.63
CA LYS A 115 -20.68 33.90 -10.32
C LYS A 115 -20.59 33.98 -11.85
N SER A 116 -20.19 35.11 -12.42
CA SER A 116 -20.21 35.31 -13.88
C SER A 116 -19.11 36.23 -14.45
N GLY A 117 -18.11 36.59 -13.64
CA GLY A 117 -17.08 37.58 -13.99
C GLY A 117 -15.66 37.04 -14.12
N ALA A 118 -14.69 37.97 -14.10
CA ALA A 118 -13.25 37.70 -14.21
C ALA A 118 -12.70 36.70 -13.17
N ARG A 119 -13.45 36.43 -12.08
CA ARG A 119 -13.05 35.54 -11.00
C ARG A 119 -13.62 34.12 -11.10
N ALA A 120 -14.47 33.83 -12.09
CA ALA A 120 -14.93 32.45 -12.37
C ALA A 120 -13.76 31.50 -12.69
N GLY A 121 -12.66 32.04 -13.23
CA GLY A 121 -11.42 31.28 -13.47
C GLY A 121 -10.80 30.71 -12.19
N LEU A 122 -10.97 31.36 -11.04
CA LEU A 122 -10.45 30.86 -9.75
C LEU A 122 -11.26 29.67 -9.24
N VAL A 123 -12.59 29.70 -9.40
CA VAL A 123 -13.46 28.55 -9.09
C VAL A 123 -13.06 27.35 -9.95
N LYS A 124 -12.90 27.57 -11.27
CA LYS A 124 -12.44 26.52 -12.20
C LYS A 124 -11.06 25.98 -11.85
N TYR A 125 -10.14 26.84 -11.40
CA TYR A 125 -8.82 26.42 -10.94
C TYR A 125 -8.92 25.49 -9.72
N VAL A 126 -9.69 25.89 -8.69
CA VAL A 126 -9.93 25.05 -7.49
C VAL A 126 -10.54 23.71 -7.91
N ASP A 127 -11.52 23.74 -8.81
CA ASP A 127 -12.19 22.54 -9.29
C ASP A 127 -11.24 21.57 -10.00
N THR A 128 -10.39 22.10 -10.89
CA THR A 128 -9.37 21.31 -11.60
C THR A 128 -8.37 20.68 -10.61
N GLN A 129 -7.88 21.46 -9.64
CA GLN A 129 -6.97 20.94 -8.61
C GLN A 129 -7.63 19.87 -7.73
N ALA A 130 -8.92 20.01 -7.44
CA ALA A 130 -9.68 19.02 -6.68
C ALA A 130 -9.82 17.71 -7.45
N GLU A 131 -10.14 17.74 -8.75
CA GLU A 131 -10.23 16.53 -9.58
C GLU A 131 -8.91 15.78 -9.68
N ASP A 132 -7.82 16.51 -9.93
CA ASP A 132 -6.48 15.95 -10.01
C ASP A 132 -6.08 15.31 -8.67
N PHE A 133 -6.42 15.95 -7.55
CA PHE A 133 -6.14 15.43 -6.23
C PHE A 133 -6.96 14.18 -5.89
N VAL A 134 -8.25 14.13 -6.26
CA VAL A 134 -9.10 12.95 -6.05
C VAL A 134 -8.53 11.73 -6.77
N LYS A 135 -8.11 11.89 -8.03
CA LYS A 135 -7.49 10.80 -8.81
C LYS A 135 -6.20 10.31 -8.15
N ALA A 136 -5.30 11.24 -7.79
CA ALA A 136 -4.05 10.89 -7.13
C ALA A 136 -4.25 10.23 -5.76
N SER A 137 -5.25 10.68 -5.00
CA SER A 137 -5.58 10.07 -3.70
C SER A 137 -6.10 8.64 -3.88
N ALA A 138 -6.90 8.36 -4.92
CA ALA A 138 -7.36 7.02 -5.22
C ALA A 138 -6.19 6.06 -5.57
N GLU A 139 -5.23 6.53 -6.37
CA GLU A 139 -4.00 5.78 -6.68
C GLU A 139 -3.18 5.48 -5.43
N PHE A 140 -2.95 6.50 -4.59
CA PHE A 140 -2.21 6.34 -3.33
C PHE A 140 -2.90 5.34 -2.38
N LYS A 141 -4.22 5.45 -2.21
CA LYS A 141 -4.99 4.52 -1.38
C LYS A 141 -4.97 3.10 -1.90
N SER A 142 -4.95 2.90 -3.21
CA SER A 142 -4.83 1.58 -3.83
C SER A 142 -3.51 0.90 -3.42
N VAL A 143 -2.39 1.63 -3.49
CA VAL A 143 -1.08 1.10 -3.07
C VAL A 143 -1.03 0.91 -1.55
N ALA A 144 -1.60 1.82 -0.77
CA ALA A 144 -1.66 1.68 0.68
C ALA A 144 -2.49 0.47 1.13
N PHE A 145 -3.59 0.17 0.43
CA PHE A 145 -4.40 -1.02 0.66
C PHE A 145 -3.63 -2.30 0.33
N GLU A 146 -2.85 -2.30 -0.76
CA GLU A 146 -1.96 -3.42 -1.07
C GLU A 146 -0.95 -3.65 0.07
N CYS A 147 -0.35 -2.57 0.59
CA CYS A 147 0.55 -2.64 1.76
C CYS A 147 -0.15 -3.20 3.01
N ASP A 148 -1.39 -2.81 3.29
CA ASP A 148 -2.18 -3.34 4.41
C ASP A 148 -2.40 -4.86 4.27
N VAL A 149 -2.72 -5.33 3.07
CA VAL A 149 -2.96 -6.75 2.80
C VAL A 149 -1.69 -7.58 2.98
N TYR A 150 -0.53 -7.09 2.56
CA TYR A 150 0.74 -7.84 2.63
C TYR A 150 1.45 -7.71 3.98
N TRP A 151 1.44 -6.53 4.61
CA TRP A 151 2.22 -6.25 5.83
C TRP A 151 1.38 -6.11 7.09
N GLY A 152 0.08 -5.83 6.96
CA GLY A 152 -0.87 -5.64 8.07
C GLY A 152 -0.95 -4.19 8.57
N GLY A 153 -2.10 -3.85 9.16
CA GLY A 153 -2.50 -2.48 9.51
C GLY A 153 -1.57 -1.71 10.43
N SER A 154 -0.77 -2.38 11.28
CA SER A 154 0.18 -1.70 12.15
C SER A 154 1.33 -1.02 11.39
N TYR A 155 1.71 -1.56 10.23
CA TYR A 155 2.79 -0.98 9.41
C TYR A 155 2.37 0.29 8.70
N ILE A 156 1.10 0.40 8.31
CA ILE A 156 0.58 1.51 7.52
C ILE A 156 -0.02 2.65 8.35
N SER A 157 0.09 2.61 9.69
CA SER A 157 -0.52 3.63 10.56
C SER A 157 -0.14 5.08 10.21
N PRO A 158 1.13 5.43 9.90
CA PRO A 158 1.47 6.79 9.47
C PRO A 158 0.83 7.17 8.11
N VAL A 159 0.63 6.19 7.24
CA VAL A 159 -0.06 6.35 5.95
C VAL A 159 -1.55 6.55 6.14
N THR A 160 -2.17 5.87 7.12
CA THR A 160 -3.59 6.06 7.47
C THR A 160 -3.88 7.52 7.82
N GLU A 161 -3.02 8.17 8.59
CA GLU A 161 -3.19 9.59 8.95
C GLU A 161 -3.12 10.53 7.73
N LEU A 162 -2.30 10.20 6.73
CA LEU A 162 -2.21 10.94 5.46
C LEU A 162 -3.44 10.70 4.57
N ILE A 163 -3.98 9.47 4.60
CA ILE A 163 -5.23 9.12 3.93
C ILE A 163 -6.38 9.92 4.54
N GLU A 164 -6.48 9.97 5.88
CA GLU A 164 -7.49 10.78 6.58
C GLU A 164 -7.44 12.26 6.21
N LEU A 165 -6.23 12.85 6.18
CA LEU A 165 -6.07 14.24 5.76
C LEU A 165 -6.47 14.44 4.29
N SER A 166 -6.14 13.48 3.42
CA SER A 166 -6.58 13.50 2.02
C SER A 166 -8.11 13.46 1.92
N ASP A 167 -8.77 12.64 2.74
CA ASP A 167 -10.23 12.53 2.78
C ASP A 167 -10.91 13.81 3.26
N LEU A 168 -10.33 14.49 4.25
CA LEU A 168 -10.82 15.80 4.68
C LEU A 168 -10.72 16.84 3.57
N CYS A 169 -9.61 16.87 2.82
CA CYS A 169 -9.45 17.77 1.68
C CYS A 169 -10.49 17.46 0.57
N ILE A 170 -10.70 16.18 0.25
CA ILE A 170 -11.68 15.76 -0.76
C ILE A 170 -13.10 16.13 -0.33
N SER A 171 -13.46 15.85 0.93
CA SER A 171 -14.75 16.21 1.50
C SER A 171 -14.98 17.72 1.43
N TYR A 172 -13.96 18.52 1.78
CA TYR A 172 -14.03 19.96 1.66
C TYR A 172 -14.29 20.41 0.21
N PHE A 173 -13.57 19.86 -0.78
CA PHE A 173 -13.80 20.22 -2.18
C PHE A 173 -15.20 19.87 -2.68
N GLN A 174 -15.75 18.74 -2.24
CA GLN A 174 -17.13 18.36 -2.56
C GLN A 174 -18.14 19.36 -1.98
N CYS A 175 -17.98 19.72 -0.69
CA CYS A 175 -18.79 20.76 -0.07
C CYS A 175 -18.64 22.11 -0.79
N PHE A 176 -17.42 22.48 -1.18
CA PHE A 176 -17.15 23.74 -1.86
C PHE A 176 -17.84 23.83 -3.23
N ARG A 177 -17.83 22.73 -4.00
CA ARG A 177 -18.56 22.65 -5.28
C ARG A 177 -20.06 22.87 -5.09
N SER A 178 -20.66 22.19 -4.12
CA SER A 178 -22.08 22.34 -3.78
C SER A 178 -22.39 23.78 -3.37
N TYR A 179 -21.54 24.38 -2.53
CA TYR A 179 -21.66 25.76 -2.07
C TYR A 179 -21.65 26.77 -3.22
N VAL A 180 -20.70 26.63 -4.14
CA VAL A 180 -20.60 27.51 -5.31
C VAL A 180 -21.79 27.31 -6.26
N ALA A 181 -22.20 26.06 -6.52
CA ALA A 181 -23.34 25.74 -7.38
C ALA A 181 -24.67 26.28 -6.84
N ALA A 182 -24.84 26.29 -5.51
CA ALA A 182 -26.00 26.85 -4.82
C ALA A 182 -26.00 28.40 -4.79
N GLY A 183 -24.99 29.06 -5.37
CA GLY A 183 -24.87 30.51 -5.38
C GLY A 183 -24.59 31.13 -4.00
N GLY A 184 -24.05 30.33 -3.07
CA GLY A 184 -23.64 30.71 -1.71
C GLY A 184 -24.76 31.06 -0.72
N ALA A 185 -25.87 31.62 -1.19
CA ALA A 185 -26.99 32.07 -0.36
C ALA A 185 -28.06 30.98 -0.11
N ALA A 186 -28.25 30.03 -1.05
CA ALA A 186 -29.26 28.99 -0.91
C ALA A 186 -28.84 27.86 0.06
N GLU A 187 -27.53 27.59 0.20
CA GLU A 187 -27.00 26.63 1.19
C GLU A 187 -27.04 27.20 2.62
N LEU A 188 -26.86 28.52 2.78
CA LEU A 188 -27.06 29.21 4.07
C LEU A 188 -28.49 29.08 4.63
N ALA A 189 -29.49 28.84 3.76
CA ALA A 189 -30.90 28.86 4.13
C ALA A 189 -31.62 27.50 4.09
N SER A 190 -31.13 26.50 3.34
CA SER A 190 -31.88 25.25 3.10
C SER A 190 -31.17 23.94 3.46
N ILE A 191 -29.87 23.97 3.73
CA ILE A 191 -29.14 22.82 4.28
C ILE A 191 -28.07 23.42 5.17
N ASP A 192 -28.31 23.41 6.48
CA ASP A 192 -27.30 23.49 7.54
C ASP A 192 -25.99 24.15 7.07
N GLY A 193 -25.88 25.48 7.16
CA GLY A 193 -24.68 26.24 6.80
C GLY A 193 -23.38 25.70 7.42
N GLY A 194 -23.46 24.70 8.30
CA GLY A 194 -22.41 23.79 8.75
C GLY A 194 -22.07 22.58 7.85
N SER A 195 -22.13 22.68 6.51
CA SER A 195 -21.50 21.68 5.61
C SER A 195 -20.05 22.05 5.28
N LEU A 196 -19.83 23.22 4.67
CA LEU A 196 -18.49 23.69 4.27
C LEU A 196 -17.63 24.12 5.46
N ASP A 197 -18.19 24.87 6.41
CA ASP A 197 -17.49 25.31 7.62
C ASP A 197 -17.19 24.14 8.55
N LYS A 198 -18.03 23.10 8.57
CA LYS A 198 -17.75 21.86 9.31
C LYS A 198 -16.65 21.03 8.65
N ALA A 199 -16.65 20.94 7.32
CA ALA A 199 -15.56 20.28 6.60
C ALA A 199 -14.22 21.01 6.83
N TRP A 200 -14.24 22.35 6.84
CA TRP A 200 -13.06 23.15 7.21
C TRP A 200 -12.67 22.95 8.68
N GLY A 201 -13.64 23.05 9.60
CA GLY A 201 -13.43 22.85 11.03
C GLY A 201 -12.89 21.46 11.38
N ALA A 202 -13.20 20.43 10.59
CA ALA A 202 -12.61 19.10 10.75
C ALA A 202 -11.11 19.07 10.40
N MET A 203 -10.66 19.90 9.44
CA MET A 203 -9.23 20.10 9.18
C MET A 203 -8.56 20.90 10.31
N GLU A 204 -9.22 21.95 10.80
CA GLU A 204 -8.73 22.75 11.93
C GLU A 204 -8.64 21.93 13.23
N ALA A 205 -9.56 21.00 13.46
CA ALA A 205 -9.56 20.10 14.62
C ALA A 205 -8.32 19.19 14.68
N LYS A 206 -7.65 18.95 13.54
CA LYS A 206 -6.34 18.28 13.48
C LYS A 206 -5.16 19.21 13.82
N GLY A 207 -5.42 20.47 14.18
CA GLY A 207 -4.41 21.49 14.44
C GLY A 207 -3.75 22.04 13.17
N LEU A 208 -4.38 21.84 12.01
CA LEU A 208 -3.82 22.19 10.70
C LEU A 208 -4.42 23.51 10.21
N VAL A 209 -4.09 24.60 10.90
CA VAL A 209 -4.66 25.94 10.61
C VAL A 209 -3.79 26.72 9.63
N ARG A 210 -2.46 26.54 9.72
CA ARG A 210 -1.48 27.23 8.87
C ARG A 210 -0.83 26.27 7.89
N PHE A 211 -0.49 26.80 6.71
CA PHE A 211 0.21 26.02 5.68
C PHE A 211 1.52 25.41 6.18
N SER A 212 2.26 26.12 7.05
CA SER A 212 3.49 25.60 7.65
C SER A 212 3.25 24.39 8.56
N GLU A 213 2.12 24.36 9.28
CA GLU A 213 1.77 23.25 10.18
C GLU A 213 1.43 22.00 9.37
N VAL A 214 0.69 22.17 8.28
CA VAL A 214 0.41 21.10 7.30
C VAL A 214 1.71 20.59 6.68
N GLY A 215 2.60 21.52 6.32
CA GLY A 215 3.92 21.22 5.78
C GLY A 215 4.69 20.26 6.68
N VAL A 216 4.80 20.62 7.97
CA VAL A 216 5.49 19.82 8.99
C VAL A 216 4.76 18.50 9.23
N TYR A 217 3.43 18.53 9.46
CA TYR A 217 2.63 17.34 9.73
C TYR A 217 2.78 16.28 8.63
N VAL A 218 2.62 16.67 7.36
CA VAL A 218 2.72 15.74 6.23
C VAL A 218 4.15 15.22 6.11
N SER A 219 5.17 16.08 6.18
CA SER A 219 6.57 15.64 6.09
C SER A 219 6.95 14.67 7.20
N THR A 220 6.52 14.93 8.44
CA THR A 220 6.81 14.03 9.57
C THR A 220 6.21 12.63 9.34
N ARG A 221 4.95 12.52 8.89
CA ARG A 221 4.34 11.21 8.61
C ARG A 221 4.99 10.49 7.43
N VAL A 222 5.41 11.24 6.42
CA VAL A 222 6.16 10.69 5.29
C VAL A 222 7.51 10.15 5.75
N GLU A 223 8.26 10.91 6.53
CA GLU A 223 9.57 10.51 7.07
C GLU A 223 9.46 9.30 8.01
N GLU A 224 8.46 9.27 8.89
CA GLU A 224 8.18 8.13 9.76
C GLU A 224 7.95 6.84 8.97
N PHE A 225 7.10 6.89 7.93
CA PHE A 225 6.83 5.72 7.11
C PHE A 225 8.04 5.32 6.27
N VAL A 226 8.74 6.28 5.66
CA VAL A 226 9.97 5.99 4.90
C VAL A 226 11.05 5.37 5.79
N SER A 227 11.13 5.78 7.05
CA SER A 227 12.04 5.18 8.04
C SER A 227 11.70 3.71 8.30
N ILE A 228 10.42 3.39 8.47
CA ILE A 228 9.93 2.00 8.59
C ILE A 228 10.30 1.20 7.34
N LEU A 229 10.00 1.73 6.15
CA LEU A 229 10.34 1.07 4.90
C LEU A 229 11.83 0.78 4.76
N ARG A 230 12.67 1.77 5.12
CA ARG A 230 14.13 1.61 5.07
C ARG A 230 14.62 0.52 5.99
N ARG A 231 14.15 0.53 7.24
CA ARG A 231 14.54 -0.45 8.26
C ARG A 231 14.16 -1.87 7.87
N ASP A 232 12.91 -2.06 7.43
CA ASP A 232 12.35 -3.41 7.36
C ASP A 232 12.48 -4.04 5.96
N PHE A 233 12.46 -3.23 4.88
CA PHE A 233 12.37 -3.74 3.50
C PHE A 233 13.52 -3.35 2.57
N ILE A 234 14.27 -2.28 2.88
CA ILE A 234 15.33 -1.77 1.99
C ILE A 234 16.72 -2.12 2.51
N THR A 235 16.98 -1.96 3.81
CA THR A 235 18.32 -2.20 4.40
C THR A 235 18.52 -3.60 4.96
N SER A 236 17.45 -4.40 5.10
CA SER A 236 17.52 -5.77 5.62
C SER A 236 18.07 -6.80 4.62
N SER A 237 18.46 -6.40 3.40
CA SER A 237 19.00 -7.31 2.37
C SER A 237 20.51 -7.58 2.44
N LYS A 238 21.17 -7.23 3.56
CA LYS A 238 22.57 -7.59 3.84
C LYS A 238 22.65 -8.80 4.77
#